data_AF-R7T6I3-F1
#
_entry.id   AF-R7T6I3-F1
#
_cell.length_a   1.000
_cell.length_b   1.000
_cell.length_c   1.000
_cell.angle_alpha   90.00
_cell.angle_beta   90.00
_cell.angle_gamma   90.00
#
_symmetry.space_group_name_H-M   'P 1'
#
loop_
_entity.id
_entity.type
_entity.pdbx_description
1 polymer ?
#
loop_
_entity_poly.entity_id
_entity_poly.type
_entity_poly.pdbx_seq_one_letter_code
_entity_poly.pdbx_strand_id
1 'polypeptide(L)'
;MYVVPNAYNMFIYTNFSVFCLISAAIMNICIAVVAIKKKNSTINDCNAATDTSNQGNFKVTKMLLKVVGLFYLCWMPYLLMTVYYTIISIEQREELPDWFIAIHDFSKVMIAVNSVVNPVIYAHSNQQYRQAFKRILGID
;
A
#
# COMPACT_ATOMS: atom_id res chain seq x y z
N MET A 1 31.69 -3.39 -24.40
CA MET A 1 30.77 -2.70 -23.46
C MET A 1 29.44 -3.42 -23.59
N TYR A 2 29.08 -4.29 -22.64
CA TYR A 2 27.89 -5.14 -22.73
C TYR A 2 26.63 -4.25 -22.62
N VAL A 3 26.02 -3.92 -23.75
CA VAL A 3 24.64 -3.41 -23.80
C VAL A 3 23.72 -4.57 -23.45
N VAL A 4 23.54 -4.80 -22.15
CA VAL A 4 22.44 -5.61 -21.66
C VAL A 4 21.15 -4.98 -22.22
N PRO A 5 20.30 -5.72 -22.97
CA PRO A 5 19.11 -5.14 -23.55
C PRO A 5 18.26 -4.55 -22.43
N ASN A 6 17.82 -3.30 -22.58
CA ASN A 6 17.02 -2.57 -21.59
C ASN A 6 15.80 -3.40 -21.09
N ALA A 7 15.31 -4.30 -21.94
CA ALA A 7 14.28 -5.30 -21.65
C ALA A 7 14.62 -6.27 -20.51
N TYR A 8 15.88 -6.71 -20.38
CA TYR A 8 16.31 -7.62 -19.31
C TYR A 8 16.29 -6.94 -17.94
N ASN A 9 16.82 -5.72 -17.85
CA ASN A 9 16.75 -4.92 -16.63
C ASN A 9 15.29 -4.65 -16.25
N MET A 10 14.47 -4.26 -17.22
CA MET A 10 13.04 -4.03 -17.00
C MET A 10 12.31 -5.29 -16.52
N PHE A 11 12.63 -6.46 -17.06
CA PHE A 11 12.09 -7.74 -16.60
C PHE A 11 12.49 -8.03 -15.15
N ILE A 12 13.75 -7.84 -14.77
CA ILE A 12 14.21 -8.02 -13.39
C ILE A 12 13.48 -7.09 -12.43
N TYR A 13 13.42 -5.79 -12.75
CA TYR A 13 12.75 -4.81 -11.91
C TYR A 13 11.26 -5.10 -11.75
N THR A 14 10.61 -5.56 -12.83
CA THR A 14 9.19 -5.96 -12.80
C THR A 14 8.98 -7.17 -11.89
N ASN A 15 9.75 -8.24 -12.06
CA ASN A 15 9.64 -9.45 -11.24
C ASN A 15 9.92 -9.16 -9.76
N PHE A 16 10.96 -8.37 -9.47
CA PHE A 16 11.28 -7.95 -8.11
C PHE A 16 10.13 -7.14 -7.49
N SER A 17 9.58 -6.17 -8.23
CA SER A 17 8.46 -5.36 -7.77
C SER A 17 7.20 -6.19 -7.49
N VAL A 18 6.89 -7.16 -8.35
CA VAL A 18 5.77 -8.10 -8.15
C VAL A 18 6.00 -8.96 -6.90
N PHE A 19 7.21 -9.48 -6.70
CA PHE A 19 7.55 -10.25 -5.51
C PHE A 19 7.40 -9.42 -4.23
N CYS A 20 7.89 -8.18 -4.22
CA CYS A 20 7.72 -7.25 -3.10
C CYS A 20 6.24 -6.94 -2.82
N LEU A 21 5.40 -6.82 -3.85
CA LEU A 21 3.97 -6.61 -3.69
C LEU A 21 3.28 -7.84 -3.07
N ILE A 22 3.64 -9.04 -3.50
CA ILE A 22 3.11 -10.28 -2.93
C ILE A 22 3.52 -10.42 -1.46
N SER A 23 4.79 -10.16 -1.12
CA SER A 23 5.25 -10.25 0.27
C SER A 23 4.60 -9.20 1.17
N ALA A 24 4.45 -7.96 0.68
CA ALA A 24 3.67 -6.92 1.36
C ALA A 24 2.20 -7.34 1.54
N ALA A 25 1.59 -7.97 0.54
CA ALA A 25 0.23 -8.47 0.63
C ALA A 25 0.08 -9.54 1.71
N ILE A 26 1.01 -10.49 1.78
CA ILE A 26 1.04 -11.53 2.81
C ILE A 26 1.17 -10.89 4.21
N MET A 27 2.10 -9.95 4.40
CA MET A 27 2.24 -9.25 5.68
C MET A 27 0.95 -8.52 6.08
N ASN A 28 0.32 -7.82 5.14
CA ASN A 28 -0.93 -7.10 5.38
C ASN A 28 -2.09 -8.05 5.71
N ILE A 29 -2.21 -9.19 5.04
CA ILE A 29 -3.21 -10.23 5.34
C ILE A 29 -2.97 -10.81 6.73
N CYS A 30 -1.72 -11.12 7.08
CA CYS A 30 -1.37 -11.62 8.42
C CYS A 30 -1.79 -10.62 9.51
N ILE A 31 -1.49 -9.33 9.33
CA ILE A 31 -1.91 -8.27 10.27
C ILE A 31 -3.43 -8.22 10.37
N ALA A 32 -4.15 -8.29 9.24
CA ALA A 32 -5.61 -8.30 9.23
C ALA A 32 -6.20 -9.52 9.95
N VAL A 33 -5.65 -10.72 9.72
CA VAL A 33 -6.09 -11.96 10.38
C VAL A 33 -5.84 -11.89 11.88
N VAL A 34 -4.69 -11.42 12.32
CA VAL A 34 -4.38 -11.22 13.75
C VAL A 34 -5.35 -10.21 14.37
N ALA A 35 -5.65 -9.11 13.67
CA ALA A 35 -6.62 -8.11 14.13
C ALA A 35 -8.04 -8.69 14.24
N ILE A 36 -8.49 -9.50 13.27
CA ILE A 36 -9.80 -10.16 13.29
C ILE A 36 -9.86 -11.21 14.41
N LYS A 37 -8.83 -12.04 14.56
CA LYS A 37 -8.75 -13.03 15.65
C LYS A 37 -8.81 -12.36 17.01
N LYS A 38 -8.05 -11.28 17.21
CA LYS A 38 -8.09 -10.49 18.45
C LYS A 38 -9.48 -9.92 18.72
N LYS A 39 -10.13 -9.36 17.68
CA LYS A 39 -11.52 -8.87 17.78
C LYS A 39 -12.49 -9.99 18.17
N ASN A 40 -12.39 -11.18 17.56
CA ASN A 40 -13.29 -12.29 17.85
C ASN A 40 -13.08 -12.87 19.25
N SER A 41 -11.84 -12.99 19.73
CA SER A 41 -11.56 -13.37 21.12
C SER A 41 -12.16 -12.37 22.10
N THR A 42 -11.99 -11.06 21.86
CA THR A 42 -12.59 -10.06 22.72
C THR A 42 -14.13 -10.08 22.65
N ILE A 43 -14.75 -10.29 21.49
CA ILE A 43 -16.22 -10.44 21.38
C ILE A 43 -16.72 -11.64 22.19
N ASN A 44 -16.00 -12.76 22.19
CA ASN A 44 -16.38 -13.93 22.99
C ASN A 44 -16.25 -13.68 24.50
N ASP A 45 -15.28 -12.85 24.92
CA ASP A 45 -15.11 -12.45 26.32
C ASP A 45 -16.10 -11.32 26.74
N CYS A 46 -16.60 -10.51 25.80
CA CYS A 46 -17.53 -9.38 26.04
C CYS A 46 -18.95 -9.76 26.50
N ASN A 47 -19.25 -11.05 26.72
CA ASN A 47 -20.35 -11.43 27.62
C ASN A 47 -20.02 -11.07 29.10
N ALA A 48 -18.79 -10.65 29.39
CA ALA A 48 -18.36 -10.02 30.64
C ALA A 48 -17.75 -8.63 30.34
N ALA A 49 -18.50 -7.59 30.70
CA ALA A 49 -18.17 -6.16 30.76
C ALA A 49 -16.71 -5.73 30.43
N THR A 50 -16.52 -4.90 29.38
CA THR A 50 -15.52 -3.79 29.32
C THR A 50 -15.56 -3.06 27.96
N ASP A 51 -16.23 -1.90 27.89
CA ASP A 51 -16.53 -1.20 26.63
C ASP A 51 -15.48 -0.16 26.15
N THR A 52 -14.47 0.17 26.94
CA THR A 52 -13.57 1.30 26.60
C THR A 52 -12.32 0.88 25.81
N SER A 53 -11.79 -0.32 26.02
CA SER A 53 -10.56 -0.81 25.34
C SER A 53 -10.81 -1.25 23.90
N ASN A 54 -12.02 -1.71 23.59
CA ASN A 54 -12.38 -2.21 22.26
C ASN A 54 -12.51 -1.09 21.22
N GLN A 55 -12.98 0.10 21.61
CA GLN A 55 -13.16 1.23 20.69
C GLN A 55 -11.82 1.72 20.10
N GLY A 56 -10.74 1.72 20.89
CA GLY A 56 -9.40 2.09 20.43
C GLY A 56 -8.83 1.11 19.39
N ASN A 57 -8.99 -0.20 19.63
CA ASN A 57 -8.52 -1.24 18.71
C ASN A 57 -9.24 -1.18 17.35
N PHE A 58 -10.55 -0.93 17.34
CA PHE A 58 -11.31 -0.76 16.09
C PHE A 58 -10.89 0.47 15.28
N LYS A 59 -10.54 1.58 15.94
CA LYS A 59 -10.05 2.80 15.28
C LYS A 59 -8.72 2.54 14.57
N VAL A 60 -7.81 1.79 15.21
CA VAL A 60 -6.53 1.36 14.62
C VAL A 60 -6.77 0.42 13.43
N THR A 61 -7.63 -0.59 13.56
CA THR A 61 -7.94 -1.51 12.45
C THR A 61 -8.57 -0.79 11.25
N LYS A 62 -9.47 0.18 11.49
CA LYS A 62 -10.07 0.99 10.42
C LYS A 62 -9.02 1.87 9.71
N MET A 63 -8.07 2.43 10.47
CA MET A 63 -6.94 3.15 9.89
C MET A 63 -6.09 2.23 9.01
N LEU A 64 -5.72 1.06 9.52
CA LEU A 64 -4.93 0.07 8.77
C LEU A 64 -5.64 -0.33 7.48
N LEU A 65 -6.96 -0.55 7.50
CA LEU A 65 -7.72 -0.87 6.28
C LEU A 65 -7.66 0.25 5.24
N LYS A 66 -7.68 1.53 5.66
CA LYS A 66 -7.50 2.67 4.74
C LYS A 66 -6.08 2.70 4.14
N VAL A 67 -5.06 2.48 4.97
CA VAL A 67 -3.66 2.41 4.50
C VAL A 67 -3.51 1.29 3.46
N VAL A 68 -4.05 0.10 3.76
CA VAL A 68 -4.00 -1.07 2.87
C VAL A 68 -4.75 -0.81 1.57
N GLY A 69 -5.95 -0.22 1.63
CA GLY A 69 -6.71 0.13 0.44
C GLY A 69 -5.96 1.11 -0.46
N LEU A 70 -5.38 2.17 0.11
CA LEU A 70 -4.62 3.14 -0.67
C LEU A 70 -3.31 2.56 -1.21
N PHE A 71 -2.64 1.69 -0.47
CA PHE A 71 -1.45 0.98 -0.95
C PHE A 71 -1.74 0.26 -2.27
N TYR A 72 -2.77 -0.60 -2.31
CA TYR A 72 -3.12 -1.29 -3.55
C TYR A 72 -3.60 -0.33 -4.64
N LEU A 73 -4.42 0.67 -4.31
CA LEU A 73 -4.91 1.64 -5.30
C LEU A 73 -3.78 2.42 -5.98
N CYS A 74 -2.73 2.78 -5.24
CA CYS A 74 -1.57 3.48 -5.79
C CYS A 74 -0.66 2.58 -6.62
N TRP A 75 -0.60 1.28 -6.30
CA TRP A 75 0.28 0.32 -6.99
C TRP A 75 -0.37 -0.40 -8.18
N MET A 76 -1.70 -0.59 -8.16
CA MET A 76 -2.45 -1.30 -9.20
C MET A 76 -2.26 -0.72 -10.61
N PRO A 77 -2.29 0.61 -10.85
CA PRO A 77 -2.13 1.16 -12.19
C PRO A 77 -0.75 0.83 -12.78
N TYR A 78 0.29 0.96 -11.95
CA TYR A 78 1.66 0.63 -12.36
C TYR A 78 1.80 -0.87 -12.62
N LEU A 79 1.32 -1.71 -11.70
CA LEU A 79 1.38 -3.16 -11.84
C LEU A 79 0.74 -3.64 -13.14
N LEU A 80 -0.48 -3.18 -13.43
CA LEU A 80 -1.21 -3.57 -14.65
C LEU A 80 -0.44 -3.14 -15.91
N MET A 81 0.05 -1.90 -15.95
CA MET A 81 0.76 -1.35 -17.11
C MET A 81 2.11 -2.04 -17.32
N THR A 82 2.88 -2.28 -16.26
CA THR A 82 4.19 -2.95 -16.34
C THR A 82 4.05 -4.43 -16.71
N VAL A 83 3.05 -5.13 -16.18
CA VAL A 83 2.78 -6.54 -16.56
C VAL A 83 2.37 -6.61 -18.02
N TYR A 84 1.46 -5.75 -18.47
CA TYR A 84 1.05 -5.68 -19.87
C TYR A 84 2.25 -5.43 -20.79
N TYR A 85 3.05 -4.39 -20.48
CA TYR A 85 4.26 -4.06 -21.23
C TYR A 85 5.26 -5.23 -21.29
N THR A 86 5.36 -6.04 -20.23
CA THR A 86 6.29 -7.17 -20.16
C THR A 86 5.83 -8.36 -21.00
N ILE A 87 4.52 -8.58 -21.15
CA ILE A 87 3.95 -9.74 -21.86
C ILE A 87 3.90 -9.52 -23.38
N ILE A 88 3.67 -8.28 -23.84
CA ILE A 88 3.59 -7.98 -25.27
C ILE A 88 4.97 -8.07 -25.96
N SER A 89 4.95 -8.39 -27.26
CA SER A 89 6.17 -8.53 -28.08
C SER A 89 6.88 -7.19 -28.28
N ILE A 90 8.15 -7.22 -28.68
CA ILE A 90 8.94 -5.99 -28.89
C ILE A 90 8.32 -5.12 -30.00
N GLU A 91 7.85 -5.73 -31.09
CA GLU A 91 7.15 -5.04 -32.19
C GLU A 91 5.88 -4.32 -31.71
N GLN A 92 5.10 -4.97 -30.84
CA GLN A 92 3.90 -4.37 -30.25
C GLN A 92 4.21 -3.23 -29.28
N ARG A 93 5.41 -3.19 -28.69
CA ARG A 93 5.84 -2.09 -27.81
C ARG A 93 6.14 -0.83 -28.61
N GLU A 94 6.68 -0.96 -29.81
CA GLU A 94 6.97 0.17 -30.70
C GLU A 94 5.69 0.80 -31.24
N GLU A 95 4.60 0.04 -31.31
CA GLU A 95 3.26 0.50 -31.71
C GLU A 95 2.42 1.04 -30.54
N LEU A 96 2.96 1.09 -29.31
CA LEU A 96 2.21 1.62 -28.18
C LEU A 96 1.94 3.12 -28.35
N PRO A 97 0.69 3.56 -28.14
CA PRO A 97 0.35 4.97 -28.28
C PRO A 97 0.93 5.81 -27.14
N ASP A 98 1.23 7.08 -27.41
CA ASP A 98 1.85 8.01 -26.45
C ASP A 98 1.08 8.14 -25.13
N TRP A 99 -0.24 8.03 -25.17
CA TRP A 99 -1.07 8.08 -23.97
C TRP A 99 -0.78 6.91 -23.02
N PHE A 100 -0.39 5.74 -23.54
CA PHE A 100 -0.02 4.59 -22.71
C PHE A 100 1.25 4.88 -21.92
N ILE A 101 2.24 5.47 -22.58
CA ILE A 101 3.51 5.88 -21.97
C ILE A 101 3.24 6.94 -20.88
N ALA A 102 2.41 7.93 -21.19
CA ALA A 102 2.02 8.98 -20.23
C ALA A 102 1.32 8.40 -18.98
N ILE A 103 0.40 7.45 -19.15
CA ILE A 103 -0.25 6.78 -18.01
C ILE A 103 0.74 5.92 -17.22
N HIS A 104 1.63 5.20 -17.90
CA HIS A 104 2.67 4.41 -17.23
C HIS A 104 3.59 5.32 -16.39
N ASP A 105 4.02 6.46 -16.90
CA ASP A 105 4.85 7.39 -16.13
C ASP A 105 4.07 8.06 -14.99
N PHE A 106 2.80 8.43 -15.22
CA PHE A 106 1.93 8.93 -14.17
C PHE A 106 1.72 7.91 -13.03
N SER A 107 1.63 6.62 -13.36
CA SER A 107 1.46 5.58 -12.34
C SER A 107 2.65 5.47 -11.38
N LYS A 108 3.87 5.83 -11.82
CA LYS A 108 5.04 5.95 -10.93
C LYS A 108 4.86 7.06 -9.90
N VAL A 109 4.22 8.16 -10.29
CA VAL A 109 3.88 9.26 -9.37
C VAL A 109 2.88 8.79 -8.32
N MET A 110 1.89 7.97 -8.68
CA MET A 110 0.97 7.37 -7.71
C MET A 110 1.68 6.49 -6.67
N ILE A 111 2.70 5.73 -7.07
CA ILE A 111 3.54 4.99 -6.12
C ILE A 111 4.28 5.93 -5.17
N ALA A 112 4.82 7.06 -5.67
CA ALA A 112 5.47 8.04 -4.81
C ALA A 112 4.50 8.65 -3.78
N VAL A 113 3.25 8.90 -4.19
CA VAL A 113 2.19 9.42 -3.32
C VAL A 113 1.85 8.45 -2.18
N ASN A 114 1.93 7.13 -2.39
CA ASN A 114 1.70 6.12 -1.34
C ASN A 114 2.56 6.36 -0.08
N SER A 115 3.82 6.79 -0.24
CA SER A 115 4.70 7.10 0.88
C SER A 115 4.30 8.37 1.64
N VAL A 116 3.76 9.37 0.95
CA VAL A 116 3.31 10.66 1.52
C VAL A 116 1.97 10.51 2.24
N VAL A 117 1.10 9.66 1.71
CA VAL A 117 -0.22 9.36 2.26
C VAL A 117 -0.13 8.69 3.63
N ASN A 118 0.91 7.88 3.86
CA ASN A 118 1.10 7.17 5.13
C ASN A 118 1.08 8.14 6.34
N PRO A 119 1.97 9.16 6.44
CA PRO A 119 1.90 10.20 7.48
C PRO A 119 0.53 10.88 7.61
N VAL A 120 -0.16 11.17 6.51
CA VAL A 120 -1.49 11.82 6.53
C VAL A 120 -2.55 10.93 7.18
N ILE A 121 -2.55 9.63 6.85
CA ILE A 121 -3.47 8.66 7.45
C ILE A 121 -3.19 8.51 8.94
N TYR A 122 -1.91 8.41 9.34
CA TYR A 122 -1.52 8.32 10.76
C TYR A 122 -1.84 9.61 11.52
N ALA A 123 -1.56 10.79 10.96
CA ALA A 123 -1.88 12.09 11.56
C ALA A 123 -3.39 12.30 11.71
N HIS A 124 -4.21 11.82 10.77
CA HIS A 124 -5.66 11.92 10.88
C HIS A 124 -6.25 10.90 11.87
N SER A 125 -5.73 9.66 11.87
CA SER A 125 -6.43 8.52 12.48
C SER A 125 -5.82 8.04 13.79
N ASN A 126 -4.54 8.32 14.06
CA ASN A 126 -3.88 7.94 15.29
C ASN A 126 -3.82 9.12 16.27
N GLN A 127 -4.56 8.99 17.37
CA GLN A 127 -4.70 10.03 18.40
C GLN A 127 -3.38 10.29 19.14
N GLN A 128 -2.50 9.28 19.25
CA GLN A 128 -1.14 9.43 19.77
C GLN A 128 -0.25 10.26 18.83
N TYR A 129 -0.39 10.11 17.51
CA TYR A 129 0.35 10.93 16.55
C TYR A 129 -0.11 12.39 16.57
N ARG A 130 -1.43 12.63 16.74
CA ARG A 130 -1.95 13.99 16.91
C ARG A 130 -1.42 14.65 18.19
N GLN A 131 -1.36 13.90 19.28
CA GLN A 131 -0.77 14.38 20.54
C GLN A 131 0.73 14.64 20.43
N ALA A 132 1.47 13.78 19.72
CA ALA A 132 2.89 14.00 19.44
C ALA A 132 3.12 15.24 18.55
N PHE A 133 2.30 15.43 17.51
CA PHE A 133 2.36 16.62 16.65
C PHE A 133 2.04 17.90 17.42
N LYS A 134 1.02 17.88 18.29
CA LYS A 134 0.68 18.98 19.19
C LYS A 134 1.83 19.35 20.13
N ARG A 135 2.48 18.34 20.73
CA ARG A 135 3.69 18.53 21.56
C ARG A 135 4.85 19.12 20.78
N ILE A 136 5.11 18.65 19.55
CA ILE A 136 6.17 19.19 18.69
C ILE A 136 5.88 20.65 18.30
N LEU A 137 4.61 20.99 18.07
CA LEU A 137 4.18 22.36 17.72
C LEU A 137 3.95 23.27 18.94
N GLY A 138 4.10 22.77 20.17
CA GLY A 138 3.93 23.54 21.40
C GLY A 138 2.49 23.99 21.68
N ILE A 139 1.49 23.31 21.08
CA ILE A 139 0.07 23.62 21.27
C ILE A 139 -0.51 22.53 22.18
N ASP A 140 -0.36 22.69 23.49
CA ASP A 140 -1.03 21.83 24.49
C ASP A 140 -2.54 22.10 24.54
#